data_AF-A0A7C2WM35-F1
#
_entry.id   AF-A0A7C2WM35-F1
#
_cell.length_a   1.000
_cell.length_b   1.000
_cell.length_c   1.000
_cell.angle_alpha   90.00
_cell.angle_beta   90.00
_cell.angle_gamma   90.00
#
_symmetry.space_group_name_H-M   'P 1'
#
loop_
_entity.id
_entity.type
_entity.pdbx_description
1 polymer ?
#
loop_
_entity_poly.entity_id
_entity_poly.type
_entity_poly.pdbx_seq_one_letter_code
_entity_poly.pdbx_strand_id
1 'polypeptide(L)'
;MLEENSPGSIDQGFYLQWVFATGISMAIGMGGSAMAIAKINSMGALIWGTGLLGILPGVAQALVLRRYITRVGWWILATVGGSIVTLGPAALTYRVNIFISDHEANKVTGFLVLLALVFVTDLMYGFATGAMQWLVLRNQVARPNRWILVSTEGWAVGITVGLVLAVILYFLLAIFIVVDQIVGLLDLYYYEDTAFALTIGFVGAIVGVIAGAITGRALRKLLQETATNDAGQIP
;
A
#
# COMPACT_ATOMS: atom_id res chain seq x y z
N MET A 1 12.28 16.91 -38.19
CA MET A 1 12.40 17.43 -36.81
C MET A 1 12.07 16.30 -35.88
N LEU A 2 13.09 15.54 -35.47
CA LEU A 2 12.96 14.61 -34.35
C LEU A 2 13.23 15.47 -33.12
N GLU A 3 12.24 15.65 -32.25
CA GLU A 3 12.48 16.24 -30.93
C GLU A 3 13.55 15.39 -30.27
N GLU A 4 14.76 15.94 -30.21
CA GLU A 4 15.87 15.36 -29.49
C GLU A 4 15.42 15.29 -28.02
N ASN A 5 15.06 14.09 -27.57
CA ASN A 5 14.65 13.82 -26.21
C ASN A 5 15.69 14.44 -25.28
N SER A 6 15.35 15.58 -24.67
CA SER A 6 16.28 16.32 -23.83
C SER A 6 16.89 15.33 -22.82
N PRO A 7 18.22 15.11 -22.81
CA PRO A 7 18.87 13.99 -22.14
C PRO A 7 18.79 13.98 -20.59
N GLY A 8 17.83 14.70 -19.99
CA GLY A 8 17.57 14.70 -18.55
C GLY A 8 16.09 14.57 -18.15
N SER A 9 15.15 14.45 -19.10
CA SER A 9 13.74 14.34 -18.73
C SER A 9 13.42 12.91 -18.29
N ILE A 10 13.25 12.70 -16.99
CA ILE A 10 12.69 11.43 -16.49
C ILE A 10 11.30 11.29 -17.08
N ASP A 11 11.17 10.29 -17.95
CA ASP A 11 10.00 10.04 -18.76
C ASP A 11 8.75 9.76 -17.91
N GLN A 12 7.59 10.13 -18.43
CA GLN A 12 6.28 9.72 -17.94
C GLN A 12 6.16 8.20 -17.80
N GLY A 13 6.91 7.44 -18.60
CA GLY A 13 7.06 5.98 -18.46
C GLY A 13 7.51 5.53 -17.06
N PHE A 14 8.44 6.23 -16.41
CA PHE A 14 8.87 5.91 -15.04
C PHE A 14 7.71 6.06 -14.05
N TYR A 15 6.98 7.17 -14.16
CA TYR A 15 5.85 7.47 -13.28
C TYR A 15 4.76 6.40 -13.38
N LEU A 16 4.36 6.05 -14.61
CA LEU A 16 3.33 5.02 -14.83
C LEU A 16 3.78 3.64 -14.34
N GLN A 17 5.03 3.26 -14.60
CA GLN A 17 5.59 2.01 -14.08
C GLN A 17 5.58 1.97 -12.55
N TRP A 18 5.91 3.08 -11.89
CA TRP A 18 5.91 3.19 -10.43
C TRP A 18 4.51 3.02 -9.83
N VAL A 19 3.52 3.72 -10.40
CA VAL A 19 2.11 3.63 -10.01
C VAL A 19 1.60 2.21 -10.16
N PHE A 20 1.85 1.61 -11.33
CA PHE A 20 1.39 0.26 -11.65
C PHE A 20 2.05 -0.80 -10.75
N ALA A 21 3.37 -0.69 -10.55
CA ALA A 21 4.13 -1.57 -9.67
C ALA A 21 3.58 -1.53 -8.23
N THR A 22 3.29 -0.34 -7.71
CA THR A 22 2.75 -0.16 -6.36
C THR A 22 1.30 -0.66 -6.26
N GLY A 23 0.45 -0.36 -7.26
CA GLY A 23 -0.93 -0.84 -7.32
C GLY A 23 -1.05 -2.36 -7.34
N ILE A 24 -0.37 -3.04 -8.26
CA ILE A 24 -0.44 -4.50 -8.38
C ILE A 24 0.14 -5.20 -7.15
N SER A 25 1.30 -4.74 -6.67
CA SER A 25 1.93 -5.36 -5.51
C SER A 25 1.05 -5.24 -4.25
N MET A 26 0.35 -4.11 -4.08
CA MET A 26 -0.62 -3.97 -2.99
C MET A 26 -1.87 -4.81 -3.17
N ALA A 27 -2.37 -4.96 -4.41
CA ALA A 27 -3.51 -5.82 -4.68
C ALA A 27 -3.23 -7.26 -4.27
N ILE A 28 -2.07 -7.78 -4.69
CA ILE A 28 -1.63 -9.14 -4.38
C ILE A 28 -1.31 -9.26 -2.89
N GLY A 29 -0.59 -8.29 -2.32
CA GLY A 29 -0.20 -8.31 -0.91
C GLY A 29 -1.40 -8.30 0.02
N MET A 30 -2.34 -7.37 -0.16
CA MET A 30 -3.53 -7.27 0.69
C MET A 30 -4.50 -8.42 0.46
N GLY A 31 -4.78 -8.81 -0.79
CA GLY A 31 -5.67 -9.93 -1.09
C GLY A 31 -5.11 -11.27 -0.59
N GLY A 32 -3.81 -11.52 -0.78
CA GLY A 32 -3.13 -12.70 -0.25
C GLY A 32 -3.12 -12.74 1.29
N SER A 33 -2.92 -11.58 1.93
CA SER A 33 -3.01 -11.45 3.39
C SER A 33 -4.41 -11.77 3.90
N ALA A 34 -5.44 -11.22 3.27
CA ALA A 34 -6.84 -11.48 3.63
C ALA A 34 -7.20 -12.96 3.49
N MET A 35 -6.77 -13.60 2.40
CA MET A 35 -6.97 -15.04 2.20
C MET A 35 -6.25 -15.88 3.26
N ALA A 36 -5.03 -15.51 3.64
CA ALA A 36 -4.28 -16.19 4.69
C ALA A 36 -4.95 -16.04 6.06
N ILE A 37 -5.47 -14.84 6.38
CA ILE A 37 -6.18 -14.58 7.63
C ILE A 37 -7.46 -15.40 7.69
N ALA A 38 -8.26 -15.42 6.61
CA ALA A 38 -9.50 -16.18 6.53
C ALA A 38 -9.27 -17.68 6.77
N LYS A 39 -8.20 -18.26 6.22
CA LYS A 39 -7.95 -19.71 6.31
C LYS A 39 -7.18 -20.16 7.55
N ILE A 40 -6.22 -19.36 8.02
CA ILE A 40 -5.23 -19.82 9.00
C ILE A 40 -5.50 -19.23 10.39
N ASN A 41 -6.30 -18.15 10.50
CA ASN A 41 -6.73 -17.50 11.75
C ASN A 41 -5.66 -17.52 12.87
N SER A 42 -4.43 -17.13 12.52
CA SER A 42 -3.28 -17.25 13.41
C SER A 42 -2.40 -16.01 13.33
N MET A 43 -1.60 -15.79 14.36
CA MET A 43 -0.53 -14.78 14.33
C MET A 43 0.42 -15.00 13.15
N GLY A 44 0.57 -16.25 12.70
CA GLY A 44 1.33 -16.58 11.49
C GLY A 44 0.77 -15.89 10.25
N ALA A 45 -0.57 -15.86 10.07
CA ALA A 45 -1.20 -15.20 8.93
C ALA A 45 -0.90 -13.69 8.90
N LEU A 46 -0.87 -13.04 10.06
CA LEU A 46 -0.51 -11.63 10.18
C LEU A 46 0.95 -11.39 9.76
N ILE A 47 1.88 -12.19 10.29
CA ILE A 47 3.31 -12.10 9.95
C ILE A 47 3.52 -12.31 8.44
N TRP A 48 2.86 -13.33 7.88
CA TRP A 48 2.87 -13.61 6.45
C TRP A 48 2.34 -12.42 5.64
N GLY A 49 1.19 -11.87 6.04
CA GLY A 49 0.57 -10.77 5.33
C GLY A 49 1.43 -9.49 5.34
N THR A 50 1.92 -9.09 6.50
CA THR A 50 2.81 -7.92 6.62
C THR A 50 4.12 -8.13 5.86
N GLY A 51 4.66 -9.36 5.85
CA GLY A 51 5.82 -9.71 5.04
C GLY A 51 5.56 -9.54 3.54
N LEU A 52 4.43 -10.00 3.03
CA LEU A 52 4.03 -9.82 1.63
C LEU A 52 3.88 -8.34 1.26
N LEU A 53 3.28 -7.53 2.14
CA LEU A 53 3.14 -6.09 1.96
C LEU A 53 4.47 -5.35 1.92
N GLY A 54 5.52 -5.87 2.54
CA GLY A 54 6.87 -5.31 2.44
C GLY A 54 7.64 -5.77 1.21
N ILE A 55 7.62 -7.09 0.96
CA ILE A 55 8.43 -7.71 -0.08
C ILE A 55 7.91 -7.36 -1.48
N LEU A 56 6.60 -7.52 -1.74
CA LEU A 56 6.08 -7.36 -3.09
C LEU A 56 6.24 -5.92 -3.61
N PRO A 57 5.84 -4.87 -2.85
CA PRO A 57 6.05 -3.50 -3.29
C PRO A 57 7.53 -3.14 -3.32
N GLY A 58 8.32 -3.61 -2.35
CA GLY A 58 9.76 -3.38 -2.31
C GLY A 58 10.46 -3.91 -3.57
N VAL A 59 10.16 -5.14 -4.00
CA VAL A 59 10.70 -5.74 -5.23
C VAL A 59 10.19 -5.00 -6.47
N ALA A 60 8.88 -4.78 -6.57
CA ALA A 60 8.29 -4.13 -7.74
C ALA A 60 8.84 -2.72 -7.95
N GLN A 61 8.95 -1.93 -6.87
CA GLN A 61 9.54 -0.59 -6.89
C GLN A 61 11.04 -0.63 -7.18
N ALA A 62 11.78 -1.58 -6.60
CA ALA A 62 13.20 -1.76 -6.89
C ALA A 62 13.45 -2.06 -8.37
N LEU A 63 12.60 -2.86 -9.03
CA LEU A 63 12.74 -3.15 -10.46
C LEU A 63 12.54 -1.93 -11.35
N VAL A 64 11.71 -0.97 -10.92
CA VAL A 64 11.54 0.33 -11.60
C VAL A 64 12.75 1.23 -11.31
N LEU A 65 13.20 1.29 -10.05
CA LEU A 65 14.29 2.15 -9.60
C LEU A 65 15.67 1.75 -10.10
N ARG A 66 15.92 0.46 -10.40
CA ARG A 66 17.25 -0.04 -10.80
C ARG A 66 17.85 0.65 -12.03
N ARG A 67 17.03 1.33 -12.82
CA ARG A 67 17.45 2.11 -14.00
C ARG A 67 18.02 3.50 -13.63
N TYR A 68 17.75 3.99 -12.43
CA TYR A 68 18.04 5.36 -12.00
C TYR A 68 18.97 5.44 -10.79
N ILE A 69 19.04 4.39 -9.97
CA ILE A 69 19.86 4.37 -8.76
C ILE A 69 20.70 3.08 -8.67
N THR A 70 21.94 3.19 -8.20
CA THR A 70 22.89 2.07 -8.17
C THR A 70 22.67 1.12 -7.00
N ARG A 71 22.18 1.61 -5.86
CA ARG A 71 22.04 0.82 -4.61
C ARG A 71 20.62 0.36 -4.35
N VAL A 72 19.95 -0.17 -5.38
CA VAL A 72 18.52 -0.50 -5.30
C VAL A 72 18.20 -1.70 -4.39
N GLY A 73 19.14 -2.60 -4.14
CA GLY A 73 18.92 -3.77 -3.26
C GLY A 73 18.49 -3.40 -1.84
N TRP A 74 18.99 -2.27 -1.31
CA TRP A 74 18.60 -1.75 0.00
C TRP A 74 17.16 -1.24 0.04
N TRP A 75 16.55 -0.94 -1.11
CA TRP A 75 15.16 -0.51 -1.19
C TRP A 75 14.18 -1.58 -0.70
N ILE A 76 14.44 -2.85 -1.05
CA ILE A 76 13.62 -3.98 -0.64
C ILE A 76 13.70 -4.13 0.88
N LEU A 77 14.92 -4.13 1.44
CA LEU A 77 15.14 -4.22 2.88
C LEU A 77 14.51 -3.05 3.64
N ALA A 78 14.59 -1.83 3.09
CA ALA A 78 13.95 -0.66 3.68
C ALA A 78 12.43 -0.79 3.71
N THR A 79 11.82 -1.28 2.64
CA THR A 79 10.37 -1.47 2.54
C THR A 79 9.91 -2.55 3.51
N VAL A 80 10.60 -3.70 3.53
CA VAL A 80 10.33 -4.80 4.49
C VAL A 80 10.52 -4.33 5.94
N GLY A 81 11.59 -3.61 6.23
CA GLY A 81 11.84 -3.05 7.56
C GLY A 81 10.74 -2.10 8.02
N GLY A 82 10.25 -1.24 7.12
CA GLY A 82 9.09 -0.37 7.37
C GLY A 82 7.83 -1.18 7.68
N SER A 83 7.55 -2.23 6.91
CA SER A 83 6.40 -3.10 7.15
C SER A 83 6.47 -3.82 8.50
N ILE A 84 7.65 -4.34 8.88
CA ILE A 84 7.85 -5.04 10.17
C ILE A 84 7.49 -4.14 11.36
N VAL A 85 7.82 -2.86 11.30
CA VAL A 85 7.48 -1.89 12.37
C VAL A 85 5.96 -1.82 12.62
N THR A 86 5.15 -2.13 11.61
CA THR A 86 3.69 -2.10 11.73
C THR A 86 3.05 -3.37 12.27
N LEU A 87 3.82 -4.45 12.50
CA LEU A 87 3.30 -5.69 13.07
C LEU A 87 2.60 -5.47 14.41
N GLY A 88 3.15 -4.61 15.28
CA GLY A 88 2.55 -4.30 16.58
C GLY A 88 1.17 -3.64 16.45
N PRO A 89 1.05 -2.48 15.78
CA PRO A 89 -0.23 -1.85 15.48
C PRO A 89 -1.22 -2.74 14.73
N ALA A 90 -0.76 -3.55 13.77
CA ALA A 90 -1.60 -4.49 13.04
C ALA A 90 -2.13 -5.60 13.97
N ALA A 91 -1.30 -6.14 14.85
CA ALA A 91 -1.72 -7.12 15.85
C ALA A 91 -2.73 -6.54 16.85
N LEU A 92 -2.55 -5.28 17.25
CA LEU A 92 -3.51 -4.58 18.09
C LEU A 92 -4.86 -4.41 17.38
N THR A 93 -4.84 -3.93 16.13
CA THR A 93 -6.04 -3.78 15.30
C THR A 93 -6.78 -5.11 15.17
N TYR A 94 -6.05 -6.19 14.92
CA TYR A 94 -6.59 -7.54 14.84
C TYR A 94 -7.25 -8.01 16.16
N ARG A 95 -6.58 -7.79 17.30
CA ARG A 95 -7.12 -8.16 18.62
C ARG A 95 -8.37 -7.37 18.97
N VAL A 96 -8.38 -6.07 18.67
CA VAL A 96 -9.55 -5.20 18.89
C VAL A 96 -10.71 -5.65 18.01
N ASN A 97 -10.45 -6.05 16.76
CA ASN A 97 -11.49 -6.60 15.87
C ASN A 97 -12.16 -7.86 16.45
N ILE A 98 -11.36 -8.81 16.97
CA ILE A 98 -11.90 -10.01 17.65
C ILE A 98 -12.76 -9.61 18.84
N PHE A 99 -12.22 -8.75 19.71
CA PHE A 99 -12.94 -8.31 20.91
C PHE A 99 -14.29 -7.64 20.59
N ILE A 100 -14.32 -6.76 19.57
CA ILE A 100 -15.56 -6.12 19.09
C ILE A 100 -16.53 -7.15 18.53
N SER A 101 -16.03 -8.11 17.75
CA SER A 101 -16.87 -9.14 17.13
C SER A 101 -17.55 -10.05 18.17
N ASP A 102 -16.88 -10.29 19.30
CA ASP A 102 -17.41 -11.10 20.40
C ASP A 102 -18.44 -10.36 21.27
N HIS A 103 -18.50 -9.02 21.22
CA HIS A 103 -19.39 -8.20 22.05
C HIS A 103 -20.49 -7.55 21.21
N GLU A 104 -21.73 -8.00 21.41
CA GLU A 104 -22.94 -7.45 20.74
C GLU A 104 -23.21 -5.98 21.08
N ALA A 105 -22.62 -5.44 22.15
CA ALA A 105 -22.87 -4.09 22.62
C ALA A 105 -22.19 -3.03 21.72
N ASN A 106 -23.02 -2.36 20.91
CA ASN A 106 -22.70 -1.18 20.09
C ASN A 106 -21.72 -1.39 18.93
N LYS A 107 -22.17 -2.16 17.92
CA LYS A 107 -21.47 -2.44 16.65
C LYS A 107 -20.96 -1.19 15.92
N VAL A 108 -21.67 -0.06 16.03
CA VAL A 108 -21.25 1.21 15.41
C VAL A 108 -19.97 1.75 16.04
N THR A 109 -19.92 1.82 17.38
CA THR A 109 -18.72 2.28 18.09
C THR A 109 -17.53 1.37 17.81
N GLY A 110 -17.74 0.05 17.83
CA GLY A 110 -16.69 -0.92 17.47
C GLY A 110 -16.15 -0.69 16.05
N PHE A 111 -17.04 -0.52 15.07
CA PHE A 111 -16.66 -0.23 13.70
C PHE A 111 -15.85 1.07 13.57
N LEU A 112 -16.25 2.15 14.25
CA LEU A 112 -15.51 3.42 14.22
C LEU A 112 -14.12 3.29 14.87
N VAL A 113 -13.99 2.54 15.96
CA VAL A 113 -12.70 2.24 16.59
C VAL A 113 -11.81 1.45 15.63
N LEU A 114 -12.36 0.46 14.93
CA LEU A 114 -11.62 -0.32 13.94
C LEU A 114 -11.12 0.56 12.79
N LEU A 115 -11.95 1.43 12.23
CA LEU A 115 -11.55 2.38 11.18
C LEU A 115 -10.41 3.28 11.64
N ALA A 116 -10.49 3.81 12.86
CA ALA A 116 -9.44 4.65 13.42
C ALA A 116 -8.11 3.89 13.58
N LEU A 117 -8.16 2.64 14.07
CA LEU A 117 -6.97 1.79 14.24
C LEU A 117 -6.32 1.41 12.92
N VAL A 118 -7.12 1.07 11.90
CA VAL A 118 -6.61 0.82 10.54
C VAL A 118 -5.92 2.07 10.02
N PHE A 119 -6.59 3.22 10.06
CA PHE A 119 -6.01 4.49 9.59
C PHE A 119 -4.68 4.83 10.28
N VAL A 120 -4.60 4.69 11.60
CA VAL A 120 -3.37 4.92 12.36
C VAL A 120 -2.27 3.91 11.98
N THR A 121 -2.62 2.64 11.80
CA THR A 121 -1.67 1.60 11.39
C THR A 121 -1.07 1.89 10.01
N ASP A 122 -1.88 2.32 9.05
CA ASP A 122 -1.43 2.69 7.71
C ASP A 122 -0.61 3.99 7.68
N LEU A 123 -0.93 4.98 8.53
CA LEU A 123 -0.08 6.15 8.72
C LEU A 123 1.31 5.76 9.25
N MET A 124 1.34 4.87 10.24
CA MET A 124 2.61 4.34 10.77
C MET A 124 3.37 3.56 9.70
N TYR A 125 2.67 2.82 8.84
CA TYR A 125 3.26 2.13 7.70
C TYR A 125 3.95 3.08 6.74
N GLY A 126 3.25 4.14 6.32
CA GLY A 126 3.78 5.14 5.41
C GLY A 126 4.98 5.88 5.99
N PHE A 127 4.91 6.24 7.27
CA PHE A 127 6.01 6.90 7.98
C PHE A 127 7.22 5.97 8.12
N ALA A 128 7.05 4.75 8.62
CA ALA A 128 8.14 3.81 8.86
C ALA A 128 8.83 3.41 7.56
N THR A 129 8.05 3.07 6.54
CA THR A 129 8.55 2.78 5.19
C THR A 129 9.28 3.98 4.60
N GLY A 130 8.68 5.17 4.67
CA GLY A 130 9.30 6.42 4.20
C GLY A 130 10.61 6.74 4.90
N ALA A 131 10.68 6.57 6.22
CA ALA A 131 11.89 6.78 7.00
C ALA A 131 13.01 5.78 6.66
N MET A 132 12.67 4.51 6.46
CA MET A 132 13.65 3.49 6.05
C MET A 132 14.13 3.73 4.62
N GLN A 133 13.24 4.06 3.69
CA GLN A 133 13.59 4.37 2.29
C GLN A 133 14.39 5.68 2.19
N TRP A 134 14.14 6.64 3.08
CA TRP A 134 14.94 7.86 3.19
C TRP A 134 16.41 7.56 3.45
N LEU A 135 16.75 6.55 4.25
CA LEU A 135 18.14 6.14 4.49
C LEU A 135 18.84 5.65 3.21
N VAL A 136 18.07 5.09 2.27
CA VAL A 136 18.56 4.67 0.95
C VAL A 136 18.72 5.88 0.03
N LEU A 137 17.74 6.78 0.03
CA LEU A 137 17.72 7.97 -0.83
C LEU A 137 18.72 9.05 -0.41
N ARG A 138 19.06 9.16 0.88
CA ARG A 138 19.82 10.31 1.40
C ARG A 138 21.20 10.53 0.78
N ASN A 139 21.78 9.49 0.19
CA ASN A 139 23.09 9.54 -0.47
C ASN A 139 22.98 9.50 -2.01
N GLN A 140 21.76 9.52 -2.57
CA GLN A 140 21.50 9.28 -3.99
C GLN A 140 20.65 10.36 -4.65
N VAL A 141 19.93 11.18 -3.89
CA VAL A 141 19.09 12.26 -4.45
C VAL A 141 19.22 13.55 -3.66
N ALA A 142 19.01 14.67 -4.35
CA ALA A 142 18.88 15.98 -3.72
C ALA A 142 17.61 16.05 -2.84
N ARG A 143 17.73 16.65 -1.64
CA ARG A 143 16.61 16.91 -0.71
C ARG A 143 15.77 15.66 -0.35
N PRO A 144 16.42 14.60 0.15
CA PRO A 144 15.76 13.33 0.47
C PRO A 144 14.72 13.46 1.59
N ASN A 145 14.85 14.45 2.48
CA ASN A 145 14.00 14.63 3.66
C ASN A 145 12.51 14.77 3.37
N ARG A 146 12.13 15.26 2.18
CA ARG A 146 10.71 15.34 1.77
C ARG A 146 10.08 13.97 1.53
N TRP A 147 10.88 12.92 1.34
CA TRP A 147 10.39 11.57 1.04
C TRP A 147 9.52 10.99 2.15
N ILE A 148 9.86 11.25 3.41
CA ILE A 148 9.12 10.73 4.57
C ILE A 148 7.71 11.29 4.56
N LEU A 149 7.57 12.63 4.44
CA LEU A 149 6.27 13.30 4.42
C LEU A 149 5.41 12.82 3.25
N VAL A 150 5.97 12.78 2.04
CA VAL A 150 5.22 12.34 0.86
C VAL A 150 4.79 10.88 0.97
N SER A 151 5.62 10.02 1.57
CA SER A 151 5.26 8.62 1.80
C SER A 151 4.09 8.52 2.77
N THR A 152 4.17 9.21 3.91
CA THR A 152 3.07 9.26 4.89
C THR A 152 1.78 9.82 4.27
N GLU A 153 1.86 10.91 3.51
CA GLU A 153 0.70 11.51 2.82
C GLU A 153 0.12 10.55 1.76
N GLY A 154 0.97 9.90 0.98
CA GLY A 154 0.55 8.92 -0.03
C GLY A 154 -0.26 7.79 0.58
N TRP A 155 0.20 7.28 1.73
CA TRP A 155 -0.51 6.25 2.49
C TRP A 155 -1.78 6.78 3.12
N ALA A 156 -1.76 7.95 3.75
CA ALA A 156 -2.93 8.58 4.36
C ALA A 156 -4.08 8.76 3.36
N VAL A 157 -3.78 9.35 2.20
CA VAL A 157 -4.79 9.59 1.16
C VAL A 157 -5.24 8.25 0.55
N GLY A 158 -4.29 7.35 0.28
CA GLY A 158 -4.59 6.03 -0.27
C GLY A 158 -5.55 5.26 0.62
N ILE A 159 -5.26 5.14 1.92
CA ILE A 159 -6.09 4.39 2.86
C ILE A 159 -7.44 5.06 3.08
N THR A 160 -7.53 6.39 3.17
CA THR A 160 -8.83 7.08 3.30
C THR A 160 -9.75 6.74 2.12
N VAL A 161 -9.25 6.83 0.89
CA VAL A 161 -10.03 6.47 -0.30
C VAL A 161 -10.36 4.97 -0.31
N GLY A 162 -9.38 4.13 0.03
CA GLY A 162 -9.56 2.68 0.13
C GLY A 162 -10.64 2.28 1.13
N LEU A 163 -10.67 2.90 2.32
CA LEU A 163 -11.68 2.65 3.35
C LEU A 163 -13.07 3.08 2.91
N VAL A 164 -13.21 4.25 2.30
CA VAL A 164 -14.51 4.70 1.75
C VAL A 164 -15.02 3.70 0.72
N LEU A 165 -14.16 3.24 -0.19
CA LEU A 165 -14.52 2.23 -1.17
C LEU A 165 -14.87 0.89 -0.53
N ALA A 166 -14.11 0.44 0.47
CA ALA A 166 -14.38 -0.79 1.19
C ALA A 166 -15.76 -0.77 1.84
N VAL A 167 -16.13 0.35 2.47
CA VAL A 167 -17.47 0.54 3.06
C VAL A 167 -18.56 0.47 2.01
N ILE A 168 -18.40 1.17 0.89
CA ILE A 168 -19.37 1.13 -0.22
C ILE A 168 -19.52 -0.29 -0.75
N LEU A 169 -18.41 -0.97 -1.05
CA LEU A 169 -18.41 -2.33 -1.58
C LEU A 169 -19.05 -3.32 -0.60
N TYR A 170 -18.79 -3.17 0.70
CA TYR A 170 -19.40 -3.98 1.74
C TYR A 170 -20.93 -3.81 1.77
N PHE A 171 -21.44 -2.57 1.70
CA PHE A 171 -22.89 -2.34 1.61
C PHE A 171 -23.51 -2.94 0.35
N LEU A 172 -22.84 -2.80 -0.80
CA LEU A 172 -23.32 -3.40 -2.07
C LEU A 172 -23.35 -4.92 -2.00
N LEU A 173 -22.32 -5.54 -1.42
CA LEU A 173 -22.26 -6.99 -1.22
C LEU A 173 -23.36 -7.47 -0.27
N ALA A 174 -23.60 -6.75 0.83
CA ALA A 174 -24.68 -7.08 1.77
C ALA A 174 -26.06 -7.04 1.10
N ILE A 175 -26.32 -6.04 0.25
CA ILE A 175 -27.56 -5.99 -0.55
C ILE A 175 -27.68 -7.21 -1.47
N PHE A 176 -26.59 -7.58 -2.14
CA PHE A 176 -26.58 -8.72 -3.04
C PHE A 176 -26.83 -10.04 -2.32
N ILE A 177 -26.25 -10.25 -1.14
CA ILE A 177 -26.49 -11.42 -0.28
C ILE A 177 -27.96 -11.50 0.15
N VAL A 178 -28.56 -10.37 0.56
CA VAL A 178 -29.99 -10.34 0.94
C VAL A 178 -30.87 -10.70 -0.25
N VAL A 179 -30.57 -10.17 -1.45
CA VAL A 179 -31.31 -10.52 -2.67
C VAL A 179 -31.17 -12.01 -2.98
N ASP A 180 -29.96 -12.55 -2.88
CA ASP A 180 -29.72 -13.96 -3.12
C ASP A 180 -30.46 -14.88 -2.13
N GLN A 181 -30.46 -14.54 -0.84
CA GLN A 181 -31.26 -15.26 0.17
C GLN A 181 -32.76 -15.26 -0.12
N ILE A 182 -33.27 -14.20 -0.74
CA ILE A 182 -34.69 -14.10 -1.13
C ILE A 182 -34.98 -14.94 -2.38
N VAL A 183 -34.09 -14.94 -3.36
CA VAL A 183 -34.36 -15.52 -4.68
C VAL A 183 -33.82 -16.96 -4.80
N GLY A 184 -32.88 -17.37 -3.94
CA GLY A 184 -32.28 -18.71 -3.91
C GLY A 184 -31.56 -19.08 -5.20
N LEU A 185 -31.03 -18.09 -5.94
CA LEU A 185 -30.52 -18.30 -7.30
C LEU A 185 -29.03 -18.61 -7.36
N LEU A 186 -28.24 -18.16 -6.38
CA LEU A 186 -26.79 -18.29 -6.40
C LEU A 186 -26.35 -18.96 -5.10
N ASP A 187 -25.54 -20.01 -5.18
CA ASP A 187 -25.00 -20.68 -4.00
C ASP A 187 -23.79 -19.88 -3.45
N LEU A 188 -24.00 -18.57 -3.19
CA LEU A 188 -22.92 -17.60 -2.87
C LEU A 188 -22.28 -17.85 -1.52
N TYR A 189 -22.93 -18.62 -0.65
CA TYR A 189 -22.47 -18.95 0.69
C TYR A 189 -21.09 -19.64 0.68
N TYR A 190 -20.73 -20.35 -0.40
CA TYR A 190 -19.45 -21.06 -0.50
C TYR A 190 -18.23 -20.15 -0.79
N TYR A 191 -18.45 -18.88 -1.14
CA TYR A 191 -17.40 -17.98 -1.63
C TYR A 191 -17.06 -16.81 -0.70
N GLU A 192 -17.55 -16.78 0.53
CA GLU A 192 -17.37 -15.64 1.45
C GLU A 192 -15.90 -15.25 1.63
N ASP A 193 -15.01 -16.21 1.92
CA ASP A 193 -13.58 -15.94 2.11
C ASP A 193 -12.91 -15.41 0.84
N THR A 194 -13.31 -15.94 -0.32
CA THR A 194 -12.73 -15.55 -1.62
C THR A 194 -13.22 -14.17 -2.02
N ALA A 195 -14.51 -13.89 -1.85
CA ALA A 195 -15.10 -12.58 -2.10
C ALA A 195 -14.49 -11.51 -1.18
N PHE A 196 -14.29 -11.84 0.10
CA PHE A 196 -13.60 -10.96 1.06
C PHE A 196 -12.16 -10.68 0.60
N ALA A 197 -11.37 -11.72 0.30
CA ALA A 197 -9.99 -11.55 -0.15
C ALA A 197 -9.87 -10.75 -1.46
N LEU A 198 -10.78 -10.97 -2.42
CA LEU A 198 -10.84 -10.20 -3.66
C LEU A 198 -11.21 -8.74 -3.40
N THR A 199 -12.15 -8.47 -2.48
CA THR A 199 -12.53 -7.11 -2.09
C THR A 199 -11.36 -6.38 -1.45
N ILE A 200 -10.65 -7.03 -0.52
CA ILE A 200 -9.46 -6.46 0.12
C ILE A 200 -8.31 -6.28 -0.88
N GLY A 201 -8.13 -7.21 -1.82
CA GLY A 201 -7.17 -7.06 -2.91
C GLY A 201 -7.51 -5.89 -3.84
N PHE A 202 -8.79 -5.69 -4.18
CA PHE A 202 -9.23 -4.55 -4.98
C PHE A 202 -9.01 -3.23 -4.25
N VAL A 203 -9.38 -3.14 -2.98
CA VAL A 203 -9.10 -1.98 -2.13
C VAL A 203 -7.60 -1.71 -2.08
N GLY A 204 -6.78 -2.74 -1.90
CA GLY A 204 -5.32 -2.63 -1.92
C GLY A 204 -4.78 -2.11 -3.25
N ALA A 205 -5.36 -2.52 -4.38
CA ALA A 205 -5.00 -1.98 -5.70
C ALA A 205 -5.19 -0.46 -5.75
N ILE A 206 -6.34 0.03 -5.27
CA ILE A 206 -6.66 1.46 -5.27
C ILE A 206 -5.74 2.24 -4.34
N VAL A 207 -5.55 1.75 -3.10
CA VAL A 207 -4.60 2.32 -2.14
C VAL A 207 -3.21 2.42 -2.76
N GLY A 208 -2.73 1.33 -3.37
CA GLY A 208 -1.42 1.26 -4.01
C GLY A 208 -1.28 2.20 -5.22
N VAL A 209 -2.32 2.35 -6.04
CA VAL A 209 -2.32 3.30 -7.16
C VAL A 209 -2.22 4.74 -6.67
N ILE A 210 -3.01 5.12 -5.64
CA ILE A 210 -3.02 6.48 -5.10
C ILE A 210 -1.69 6.79 -4.41
N ALA A 211 -1.23 5.91 -3.51
CA ALA A 211 0.05 6.07 -2.83
C ALA A 211 1.21 6.08 -3.84
N GLY A 212 1.17 5.20 -4.84
CA GLY A 212 2.11 5.17 -5.97
C GLY A 212 2.10 6.45 -6.78
N ALA A 213 0.93 7.04 -7.06
CA ALA A 213 0.82 8.29 -7.82
C ALA A 213 1.43 9.47 -7.06
N ILE A 214 1.20 9.55 -5.76
CA ILE A 214 1.76 10.61 -4.91
C ILE A 214 3.28 10.45 -4.79
N THR A 215 3.74 9.27 -4.39
CA THR A 215 5.18 8.97 -4.20
C THR A 215 5.96 9.00 -5.51
N GLY A 216 5.42 8.46 -6.59
CA GLY A 216 6.07 8.42 -7.90
C GLY A 216 6.27 9.81 -8.49
N ARG A 217 5.30 10.73 -8.31
CA ARG A 217 5.45 12.12 -8.74
C ARG A 217 6.56 12.84 -7.96
N ALA A 218 6.63 12.65 -6.65
CA ALA A 218 7.69 13.23 -5.84
C ALA A 218 9.06 12.63 -6.18
N LEU A 219 9.15 11.31 -6.33
CA LEU A 219 10.39 10.61 -6.67
C LEU A 219 10.93 11.09 -8.03
N ARG A 220 10.06 11.21 -9.04
CA ARG A 220 10.40 11.77 -10.35
C ARG A 220 11.02 13.16 -10.20
N LYS A 221 10.42 14.04 -9.39
CA LYS A 221 10.94 15.39 -9.16
C LYS A 221 12.29 15.38 -8.44
N LEU A 222 12.47 14.54 -7.42
CA LEU A 222 13.75 14.40 -6.70
C LEU A 222 14.87 13.92 -7.62
N LEU A 223 14.58 12.94 -8.48
CA LEU A 223 15.56 12.43 -9.44
C LEU A 223 15.89 13.48 -10.53
N GLN A 224 14.90 14.25 -11.01
CA GLN A 224 15.13 15.37 -11.95
C GLN A 224 16.01 16.46 -11.33
N GLU A 225 15.71 16.90 -10.10
CA GLU A 225 16.51 17.90 -9.38
C GLU A 225 17.97 17.43 -9.21
N THR A 226 18.19 16.14 -8.99
CA THR A 226 19.53 15.56 -8.87
C THR A 226 20.28 15.64 -10.21
N ALA A 227 19.67 15.20 -11.31
CA ALA A 227 20.27 15.24 -12.63
C ALA A 227 20.63 16.68 -13.07
N THR A 228 19.80 17.67 -12.74
CA THR A 228 20.09 19.07 -13.07
C THR A 228 21.27 19.64 -12.27
N ASN A 229 21.43 19.23 -11.01
CA ASN A 229 22.54 19.68 -10.18
C ASN A 229 23.88 19.14 -10.69
N ASP A 230 23.89 17.87 -11.12
CA ASP A 230 25.10 17.22 -11.66
C ASP A 230 25.52 17.86 -12.99
N ALA A 231 24.56 18.22 -13.85
CA ALA A 231 24.84 18.90 -15.13
C ALA A 231 25.37 20.33 -14.96
N GLY A 232 25.06 21.01 -13.86
CA GLY A 232 25.56 22.35 -13.55
C GLY A 232 26.97 22.38 -12.96
N GLN A 233 27.52 21.22 -12.59
CA GLN A 233 28.86 21.08 -12.00
C GLN A 233 29.94 20.75 -13.05
N ILE A 234 29.68 21.01 -14.33
CA ILE A 234 30.71 20.89 -15.37
C ILE A 234 31.80 21.94 -15.06
N PRO A 235 33.05 21.50 -14.78
CA PRO A 235 34.14 22.36 -14.35
C PRO A 235 34.61 23.34 -15.44
#